data_AF-C0EVQ7-F1
#
_entry.id   AF-C0EVQ7-F1
#
_cell.length_a   1.000
_cell.length_b   1.000
_cell.length_c   1.000
_cell.angle_alpha   90.00
_cell.angle_beta   90.00
_cell.angle_gamma   90.00
#
_symmetry.space_group_name_H-M   'P 1'
#
loop_
_entity.id
_entity.type
_entity.pdbx_description
1 polymer ?
#
loop_
_entity_poly.entity_id
_entity_poly.type
_entity_poly.pdbx_seq_one_letter_code
_entity_poly.pdbx_strand_id
1 'polypeptide(L)'
;MEEKSREVVMAISNAARYMDPFFKLSAMGTILLLQYFARMVKERKLKETEFTDFQKFLRMTEGKYDIMNVPEIPEEQLSEELNTLGIHYMILPDLEKNDGMLQVAVYQPDRENFGAWYQRHILSCMTGGEKDIQELRNLTSGKTTIVSFPLEDEEELIREDFEKLGINYSRLPDLHVGDGELQVVIANADLPKVESWYKLYRDDLRKDGITDVPDMKKMSMDNYMQTGQQTEAEYIDTASPELKAVNAKYEGKEKGEIEHQIEAAEYNTMGKESSTAYLRYVNDPAYIPISIDKKTLVEKSSVINKDGLDRYNQFACRIPGTYGKNEKQLVIPETQVFETQKGSYIAFLNKEEPVFVFNVRTKQVDHEMRKLTGEEFAKQYFDKVDRPSERKVTSLKKYKEKGKDLSDLKIKMPDPPIRSK
;
A
#
# COMPACT_ATOMS: atom_id res chain seq x y z
N MET A 1 9.41 32.33 -10.78
CA MET A 1 8.83 31.20 -10.02
C MET A 1 7.65 30.61 -10.78
N GLU A 2 6.60 31.38 -11.10
CA GLU A 2 5.43 30.90 -11.85
C GLU A 2 5.73 30.05 -13.11
N GLU A 3 6.72 30.45 -13.91
CA GLU A 3 7.07 29.75 -15.15
C GLU A 3 7.64 28.34 -14.92
N LYS A 4 8.45 28.15 -13.87
CA LYS A 4 8.97 26.84 -13.45
C LYS A 4 7.90 25.98 -12.76
N SER A 5 7.01 26.60 -11.98
CA SER A 5 5.83 25.90 -11.47
C SER A 5 4.95 25.38 -12.60
N ARG A 6 4.81 26.15 -13.70
CA ARG A 6 4.09 25.70 -14.91
C ARG A 6 4.76 24.52 -15.61
N GLU A 7 6.09 24.46 -15.70
CA GLU A 7 6.80 23.29 -16.25
C GLU A 7 6.55 22.02 -15.41
N VAL A 8 6.66 22.14 -14.08
CA VAL A 8 6.32 21.04 -13.15
C VAL A 8 4.88 20.56 -13.34
N VAL A 9 3.92 21.50 -13.42
CA VAL A 9 2.49 21.22 -13.62
C VAL A 9 2.21 20.59 -15.00
N MET A 10 2.79 21.09 -16.09
CA MET A 10 2.62 20.50 -17.42
C MET A 10 3.13 19.06 -17.47
N ALA A 11 4.25 18.79 -16.80
CA ALA A 11 4.84 17.47 -16.76
C ALA A 11 4.02 16.50 -15.87
N ILE A 12 3.35 16.97 -14.80
CA ILE A 12 2.33 16.19 -14.06
C ILE A 12 1.12 15.89 -14.96
N SER A 13 0.58 16.89 -15.66
CA SER A 13 -0.58 16.74 -16.57
C SER A 13 -0.28 15.80 -17.75
N ASN A 14 0.95 15.73 -18.23
CA ASN A 14 1.36 14.76 -19.25
C ASN A 14 1.54 13.35 -18.66
N ALA A 15 2.02 13.21 -17.41
CA ALA A 15 2.12 11.91 -16.73
C ALA A 15 0.76 11.21 -16.64
N ALA A 16 -0.26 11.95 -16.17
CA ALA A 16 -1.62 11.45 -16.01
C ALA A 16 -2.25 10.96 -17.34
N ARG A 17 -1.82 11.53 -18.47
CA ARG A 17 -2.42 11.32 -19.80
C ARG A 17 -2.00 10.02 -20.50
N TYR A 18 -0.99 9.31 -20.00
CA TYR A 18 -0.46 8.09 -20.63
C TYR A 18 -0.59 6.82 -19.77
N MET A 19 -1.28 6.86 -18.62
CA MET A 19 -1.36 5.71 -17.70
C MET A 19 -2.42 4.67 -18.08
N ASP A 20 -1.98 3.42 -18.28
CA ASP A 20 -2.76 2.27 -18.73
C ASP A 20 -3.88 1.82 -17.73
N PRO A 21 -4.93 1.07 -18.12
CA PRO A 21 -5.99 0.60 -17.20
C PRO A 21 -5.61 -0.35 -16.04
N PHE A 22 -4.39 -0.89 -15.95
CA PHE A 22 -3.98 -1.82 -14.86
C PHE A 22 -3.83 -1.18 -13.45
N PHE A 23 -3.94 0.14 -13.35
CA PHE A 23 -3.65 0.96 -12.16
C PHE A 23 -4.70 0.90 -11.04
N LYS A 24 -4.72 -0.15 -10.19
CA LYS A 24 -5.87 -0.38 -9.28
C LYS A 24 -5.66 -0.39 -7.75
N LEU A 25 -4.50 -0.01 -7.25
CA LEU A 25 -4.33 0.42 -5.84
C LEU A 25 -3.22 1.47 -5.64
N SER A 26 -2.12 1.37 -6.38
CA SER A 26 -0.97 2.31 -6.29
C SER A 26 -1.34 3.77 -6.55
N ALA A 27 -2.38 4.05 -7.35
CA ALA A 27 -2.78 5.41 -7.66
C ALA A 27 -3.03 6.27 -6.40
N MET A 28 -3.77 5.76 -5.41
CA MET A 28 -4.08 6.52 -4.20
C MET A 28 -2.89 6.68 -3.26
N GLY A 29 -2.08 5.63 -3.10
CA GLY A 29 -0.85 5.69 -2.29
C GLY A 29 0.16 6.67 -2.88
N THR A 30 0.35 6.62 -4.20
CA THR A 30 1.24 7.52 -4.93
C THR A 30 0.77 8.97 -4.88
N ILE A 31 -0.54 9.23 -4.90
CA ILE A 31 -1.12 10.58 -4.67
C ILE A 31 -0.86 11.05 -3.23
N LEU A 32 -1.06 10.18 -2.23
CA LEU A 32 -0.76 10.48 -0.82
C LEU A 32 0.73 10.85 -0.64
N LEU A 33 1.62 10.08 -1.26
CA LEU A 33 3.06 10.29 -1.24
C LEU A 33 3.49 11.58 -1.95
N LEU A 34 2.91 11.89 -3.12
CA LEU A 34 3.10 13.16 -3.80
C LEU A 34 2.64 14.36 -2.95
N GLN A 35 1.49 14.26 -2.27
CA GLN A 35 1.00 15.30 -1.36
C GLN A 35 1.92 15.45 -0.14
N TYR A 36 2.40 14.34 0.42
CA TYR A 36 3.34 14.32 1.55
C TYR A 36 4.67 15.02 1.19
N PHE A 37 5.31 14.64 0.07
CA PHE A 37 6.54 15.31 -0.39
C PHE A 37 6.32 16.78 -0.75
N ALA A 38 5.18 17.14 -1.37
CA ALA A 38 4.85 18.54 -1.64
C ALA A 38 4.76 19.39 -0.36
N ARG A 39 4.18 18.83 0.72
CA ARG A 39 4.18 19.45 2.05
C ARG A 39 5.59 19.56 2.61
N MET A 40 6.41 18.51 2.55
CA MET A 40 7.79 18.56 3.04
C MET A 40 8.65 19.59 2.31
N VAL A 41 8.49 19.78 1.00
CA VAL A 41 9.16 20.84 0.24
C VAL A 41 8.71 22.23 0.72
N LYS A 42 7.40 22.44 0.86
CA LYS A 42 6.83 23.70 1.38
C LYS A 42 7.35 24.04 2.78
N GLU A 43 7.60 23.02 3.58
CA GLU A 43 8.13 23.12 4.95
C GLU A 43 9.67 23.10 5.02
N ARG A 44 10.36 23.06 3.87
CA ARG A 44 11.82 23.01 3.73
C ARG A 44 12.47 21.81 4.45
N LYS A 45 11.69 20.73 4.61
CA LYS A 45 12.14 19.42 5.12
C LYS A 45 12.63 18.49 4.01
N LEU A 46 12.23 18.76 2.77
CA LEU A 46 12.68 18.08 1.55
C LEU A 46 13.15 19.12 0.52
N LYS A 47 14.16 18.80 -0.30
CA LYS A 47 14.62 19.68 -1.40
C LYS A 47 13.66 19.60 -2.58
N GLU A 48 13.55 20.70 -3.33
CA GLU A 48 12.78 20.74 -4.59
C GLU A 48 13.28 19.72 -5.62
N THR A 49 14.58 19.40 -5.62
CA THR A 49 15.18 18.40 -6.52
C THR A 49 14.67 17.00 -6.21
N GLU A 50 14.68 16.58 -4.93
CA GLU A 50 14.23 15.25 -4.50
C GLU A 50 12.76 15.01 -4.88
N PHE A 51 11.90 16.01 -4.70
CA PHE A 51 10.51 15.95 -5.15
C PHE A 51 10.38 15.91 -6.69
N THR A 52 11.19 16.68 -7.40
CA THR A 52 11.19 16.70 -8.87
C THR A 52 11.68 15.37 -9.46
N ASP A 53 12.66 14.73 -8.82
CA ASP A 53 13.21 13.45 -9.25
C ASP A 53 12.22 12.32 -8.97
N PHE A 54 11.48 12.35 -7.85
CA PHE A 54 10.34 11.45 -7.63
C PHE A 54 9.27 11.59 -8.72
N GLN A 55 8.93 12.81 -9.15
CA GLN A 55 8.02 13.00 -10.27
C GLN A 55 8.57 12.49 -11.62
N LYS A 56 9.88 12.52 -11.85
CA LYS A 56 10.50 11.92 -13.04
C LYS A 56 10.42 10.40 -12.98
N PHE A 57 10.71 9.81 -11.81
CA PHE A 57 10.60 8.38 -11.57
C PHE A 57 9.17 7.90 -11.86
N LEU A 58 8.15 8.50 -11.24
CA LEU A 58 6.73 8.19 -11.49
C LEU A 58 6.27 8.35 -12.94
N ARG A 59 6.95 9.16 -13.76
CA ARG A 59 6.70 9.26 -15.21
C ARG A 59 7.35 8.14 -16.00
N MET A 60 8.59 7.81 -15.64
CA MET A 60 9.38 6.74 -16.27
C MET A 60 8.74 5.38 -16.06
N THR A 61 8.31 5.10 -14.83
CA THR A 61 7.75 3.82 -14.42
C THR A 61 6.23 3.73 -14.63
N GLU A 62 5.56 4.85 -14.91
CA GLU A 62 4.19 5.11 -14.43
C GLU A 62 4.13 4.88 -12.88
N GLY A 63 2.99 4.91 -12.19
CA GLY A 63 2.97 4.46 -10.77
C GLY A 63 3.05 2.92 -10.58
N LYS A 64 4.01 2.24 -11.24
CA LYS A 64 4.28 0.79 -11.18
C LYS A 64 5.60 0.52 -10.45
N TYR A 65 5.66 0.82 -9.17
CA TYR A 65 6.82 0.55 -8.33
C TYR A 65 6.40 -0.13 -7.04
N ASP A 66 7.36 -0.77 -6.37
CA ASP A 66 7.23 -1.26 -5.01
C ASP A 66 8.17 -0.45 -4.12
N ILE A 67 7.75 -0.09 -2.90
CA ILE A 67 8.65 0.47 -1.89
C ILE A 67 9.23 -0.70 -1.10
N MET A 68 10.56 -0.78 -1.03
CA MET A 68 11.29 -1.82 -0.32
C MET A 68 12.19 -1.18 0.75
N ASN A 69 12.08 -1.63 2.00
CA ASN A 69 13.10 -1.42 3.01
C ASN A 69 14.35 -2.21 2.63
N VAL A 70 15.51 -1.56 2.60
CA VAL A 70 16.81 -2.15 2.31
C VAL A 70 17.72 -1.95 3.52
N PRO A 71 18.24 -3.01 4.15
CA PRO A 71 19.19 -2.87 5.26
C PRO A 71 20.38 -2.00 4.90
N GLU A 72 20.86 -1.18 5.85
CA GLU A 72 21.84 -0.11 5.62
C GLU A 72 23.02 -0.53 4.72
N ILE A 73 23.24 0.27 3.67
CA ILE A 73 24.30 0.13 2.67
C ILE A 73 24.63 1.54 2.16
N PRO A 74 25.90 1.89 1.86
CA PRO A 74 26.21 3.20 1.30
C PRO A 74 25.44 3.46 -0.01
N GLU A 75 24.80 4.62 -0.14
CA GLU A 75 23.98 4.97 -1.33
C GLU A 75 24.76 4.86 -2.64
N GLU A 76 26.06 5.17 -2.63
CA GLU A 76 26.96 5.01 -3.78
C GLU A 76 27.11 3.54 -4.20
N GLN A 77 27.31 2.64 -3.23
CA GLN A 77 27.43 1.20 -3.48
C GLN A 77 26.10 0.60 -3.95
N LEU A 78 24.99 0.92 -3.26
CA LEU A 78 23.64 0.54 -3.69
C LEU A 78 23.39 0.96 -5.14
N SER A 79 23.78 2.19 -5.48
CA SER A 79 23.61 2.73 -6.82
C SER A 79 24.51 2.04 -7.85
N GLU A 80 25.78 1.77 -7.56
CA GLU A 80 26.66 1.03 -8.46
C GLU A 80 26.11 -0.37 -8.76
N GLU A 81 25.66 -1.09 -7.73
CA GLU A 81 25.14 -2.45 -7.86
C GLU A 81 23.82 -2.52 -8.63
N LEU A 82 22.84 -1.66 -8.30
CA LEU A 82 21.54 -1.64 -8.98
C LEU A 82 21.65 -1.17 -10.45
N ASN A 83 22.46 -0.15 -10.73
CA ASN A 83 22.69 0.31 -12.11
C ASN A 83 23.42 -0.74 -12.95
N THR A 84 24.36 -1.49 -12.37
CA THR A 84 25.05 -2.61 -13.06
C THR A 84 24.08 -3.73 -13.47
N LEU A 85 23.02 -3.93 -12.70
CA LEU A 85 21.95 -4.89 -12.99
C LEU A 85 20.85 -4.34 -13.90
N GLY A 86 20.93 -3.07 -14.32
CA GLY A 86 19.92 -2.40 -15.15
C GLY A 86 18.57 -2.20 -14.46
N ILE A 87 18.55 -2.18 -13.12
CA ILE A 87 17.34 -1.98 -12.32
C ILE A 87 17.00 -0.49 -12.31
N HIS A 88 15.74 -0.15 -12.62
CA HIS A 88 15.22 1.21 -12.49
C HIS A 88 14.68 1.41 -11.07
N TYR A 89 15.31 2.30 -10.33
CA TYR A 89 14.98 2.56 -8.92
C TYR A 89 15.05 4.06 -8.60
N MET A 90 14.52 4.41 -7.44
CA MET A 90 14.79 5.66 -6.75
C MET A 90 14.96 5.39 -5.26
N ILE A 91 16.04 5.88 -4.67
CA ILE A 91 16.15 5.98 -3.21
C ILE A 91 15.18 7.08 -2.76
N LEU A 92 14.21 6.72 -1.92
CA LEU A 92 13.26 7.67 -1.34
C LEU A 92 13.93 8.46 -0.21
N PRO A 93 13.42 9.64 0.13
CA PRO A 93 13.89 10.38 1.30
C PRO A 93 13.72 9.54 2.57
N ASP A 94 14.81 9.32 3.29
CA ASP A 94 14.77 8.69 4.62
C ASP A 94 13.99 9.58 5.60
N LEU A 95 12.93 9.01 6.19
CA LEU A 95 12.02 9.69 7.12
C LEU A 95 12.31 9.38 8.60
N GLU A 96 13.13 8.37 8.90
CA GLU A 96 13.53 7.96 10.26
C GLU A 96 14.95 7.37 10.28
N LYS A 97 15.93 8.26 10.36
CA LYS A 97 17.36 8.00 10.16
C LYS A 97 18.04 7.04 11.15
N ASN A 98 17.28 6.49 12.09
CA ASN A 98 17.76 5.66 13.18
C ASN A 98 17.22 4.21 13.08
N ASP A 99 16.46 3.87 12.04
CA ASP A 99 15.92 2.51 11.81
C ASP A 99 16.93 1.56 11.12
N GLY A 100 18.01 2.09 10.53
CA GLY A 100 19.02 1.31 9.81
C GLY A 100 18.54 0.81 8.44
N MET A 101 17.53 1.45 7.85
CA MET A 101 16.93 1.09 6.56
C MET A 101 17.02 2.23 5.55
N LEU A 102 17.16 1.87 4.28
CA LEU A 102 16.93 2.75 3.14
C LEU A 102 15.65 2.34 2.45
N GLN A 103 14.72 3.28 2.23
CA GLN A 103 13.53 3.00 1.43
C GLN A 103 13.82 3.22 -0.06
N VAL A 104 13.67 2.15 -0.84
CA VAL A 104 13.96 2.15 -2.28
C VAL A 104 12.67 1.85 -3.04
N ALA A 105 12.26 2.79 -3.89
CA ALA A 105 11.20 2.58 -4.86
C ALA A 105 11.78 1.84 -6.08
N VAL A 106 11.36 0.60 -6.31
CA VAL A 106 11.88 -0.27 -7.38
C VAL A 106 10.81 -0.44 -8.47
N TYR A 107 11.19 -0.28 -9.74
CA TYR A 107 10.28 -0.49 -10.87
C TYR A 107 9.80 -1.95 -10.94
N GLN A 108 8.49 -2.18 -10.99
CA GLN A 108 7.90 -3.52 -10.86
C GLN A 108 8.39 -4.57 -11.89
N PRO A 109 8.62 -4.22 -13.17
CA PRO A 109 9.24 -5.14 -14.13
C PRO A 109 10.66 -5.61 -13.77
N ASP A 110 11.40 -4.84 -12.96
CA ASP A 110 12.76 -5.19 -12.52
C ASP A 110 12.77 -6.00 -11.20
N ARG A 111 11.60 -6.31 -10.63
CA ARG A 111 11.44 -7.00 -9.34
C ARG A 111 12.18 -8.33 -9.27
N GLU A 112 12.28 -9.10 -10.36
CA GLU A 112 13.03 -10.37 -10.37
C GLU A 112 14.54 -10.15 -10.21
N ASN A 113 15.10 -9.18 -10.96
CA ASN A 113 16.52 -8.80 -10.86
C ASN A 113 16.83 -8.18 -9.49
N PHE A 114 15.95 -7.31 -8.99
CA PHE A 114 16.06 -6.74 -7.66
C PHE A 114 15.97 -7.81 -6.58
N GLY A 115 15.02 -8.75 -6.64
CA GLY A 115 14.90 -9.84 -5.66
C GLY A 115 16.16 -10.71 -5.57
N ALA A 116 16.77 -11.03 -6.72
CA ALA A 116 18.02 -11.79 -6.77
C ALA A 116 19.24 -11.00 -6.25
N TRP A 117 19.21 -9.67 -6.30
CA TRP A 117 20.19 -8.80 -5.62
C TRP A 117 19.91 -8.68 -4.12
N TYR A 118 18.68 -8.35 -3.76
CA TYR A 118 18.21 -8.10 -2.41
C TYR A 118 18.42 -9.31 -1.49
N GLN A 119 18.14 -10.53 -1.98
CA GLN A 119 18.46 -11.77 -1.26
C GLN A 119 19.95 -11.90 -0.97
N ARG A 120 20.84 -11.50 -1.88
CA ARG A 120 22.30 -11.55 -1.67
C ARG A 120 22.74 -10.50 -0.65
N HIS A 121 22.17 -9.30 -0.73
CA HIS A 121 22.43 -8.21 0.23
C HIS A 121 22.02 -8.61 1.65
N ILE A 122 20.76 -9.02 1.84
CA ILE A 122 20.22 -9.57 3.11
C ILE A 122 21.14 -10.63 3.71
N LEU A 123 21.58 -11.60 2.91
CA LEU A 123 22.43 -12.68 3.38
C LEU A 123 23.85 -12.21 3.77
N SER A 124 24.30 -11.06 3.25
CA SER A 124 25.55 -10.41 3.69
C SER A 124 25.38 -9.57 4.96
N CYS A 125 24.17 -9.07 5.22
CA CYS A 125 23.80 -8.31 6.43
C CYS A 125 23.43 -9.19 7.65
N MET A 126 23.50 -10.52 7.54
CA MET A 126 23.20 -11.42 8.66
C MET A 126 24.22 -11.25 9.80
N THR A 127 23.74 -11.28 11.05
CA THR A 127 24.56 -11.06 12.26
C THR A 127 24.25 -12.09 13.34
N GLY A 128 25.16 -12.25 14.32
CA GLY A 128 24.92 -13.10 15.50
C GLY A 128 24.96 -14.61 15.25
N GLY A 129 25.03 -15.35 16.36
CA GLY A 129 25.37 -16.78 16.42
C GLY A 129 26.86 -17.03 16.65
N GLU A 130 27.22 -18.17 17.26
CA GLU A 130 28.63 -18.61 17.40
C GLU A 130 29.30 -18.90 16.04
N LYS A 131 28.54 -18.89 14.94
CA LYS A 131 28.97 -19.34 13.61
C LYS A 131 28.48 -18.45 12.50
N ASP A 132 29.35 -18.16 11.54
CA ASP A 132 29.01 -17.32 10.39
C ASP A 132 28.07 -18.01 9.39
N ILE A 133 27.59 -17.26 8.39
CA ILE A 133 26.71 -17.78 7.33
C ILE A 133 27.31 -18.99 6.57
N GLN A 134 28.63 -19.01 6.39
CA GLN A 134 29.34 -20.06 5.68
C GLN A 134 29.48 -21.29 6.58
N GLU A 135 29.75 -21.13 7.87
CA GLU A 135 29.73 -22.19 8.87
C GLU A 135 28.33 -22.80 9.07
N LEU A 136 27.26 -22.00 9.14
CA LEU A 136 25.88 -22.49 9.18
C LEU A 136 25.48 -23.24 7.91
N ARG A 137 25.87 -22.73 6.73
CA ARG A 137 25.65 -23.44 5.44
C ARG A 137 26.43 -24.75 5.39
N ASN A 138 27.68 -24.75 5.86
CA ASN A 138 28.56 -25.93 5.89
C ASN A 138 28.08 -26.98 6.91
N LEU A 139 27.60 -26.57 8.10
CA LEU A 139 27.10 -27.51 9.13
C LEU A 139 25.80 -28.21 8.72
N THR A 140 24.91 -27.48 8.04
CA THR A 140 23.51 -27.92 7.85
C THR A 140 23.26 -28.67 6.54
N SER A 141 24.27 -28.82 5.68
CA SER A 141 24.07 -29.23 4.27
C SER A 141 22.97 -28.40 3.56
N GLY A 142 22.88 -27.10 3.89
CA GLY A 142 21.88 -26.17 3.34
C GLY A 142 20.46 -26.29 3.91
N LYS A 143 20.22 -27.01 5.01
CA LYS A 143 18.88 -27.19 5.61
C LYS A 143 18.66 -26.29 6.83
N THR A 144 18.17 -25.09 6.57
CA THR A 144 17.74 -24.12 7.59
C THR A 144 16.26 -23.76 7.45
N THR A 145 15.70 -23.15 8.50
CA THR A 145 14.34 -22.60 8.54
C THR A 145 14.42 -21.18 9.08
N ILE A 146 13.74 -20.23 8.43
CA ILE A 146 13.54 -18.89 9.00
C ILE A 146 12.38 -18.98 9.99
N VAL A 147 12.61 -18.52 11.22
CA VAL A 147 11.61 -18.42 12.27
C VAL A 147 11.45 -16.95 12.65
N SER A 148 10.20 -16.49 12.68
CA SER A 148 9.79 -15.18 13.15
C SER A 148 9.19 -15.33 14.56
N PHE A 149 9.76 -14.61 15.51
CA PHE A 149 9.29 -14.55 16.90
C PHE A 149 8.64 -13.20 17.17
N PRO A 150 7.44 -13.15 17.78
CA PRO A 150 6.82 -11.90 18.24
C PRO A 150 7.53 -11.39 19.52
N LEU A 151 8.82 -11.07 19.39
CA LEU A 151 9.81 -10.84 20.45
C LEU A 151 10.92 -9.85 20.02
N GLU A 152 10.59 -8.81 19.23
CA GLU A 152 11.52 -7.75 18.79
C GLU A 152 12.34 -7.16 19.98
N ASP A 153 11.67 -6.80 21.07
CA ASP A 153 12.27 -6.20 22.27
C ASP A 153 13.06 -7.20 23.17
N GLU A 154 12.95 -8.52 22.94
CA GLU A 154 13.49 -9.58 23.82
C GLU A 154 14.72 -10.28 23.21
N GLU A 155 15.46 -9.58 22.35
CA GLU A 155 16.61 -10.10 21.62
C GLU A 155 17.68 -10.73 22.52
N GLU A 156 18.02 -10.08 23.63
CA GLU A 156 19.07 -10.53 24.55
C GLU A 156 18.69 -11.83 25.27
N LEU A 157 17.40 -12.02 25.58
CA LEU A 157 16.88 -13.27 26.13
C LEU A 157 17.05 -14.43 25.15
N ILE A 158 16.70 -14.20 23.88
CA ILE A 158 16.87 -15.19 22.80
C ILE A 158 18.36 -15.52 22.65
N ARG A 159 19.24 -14.50 22.65
CA ARG A 159 20.69 -14.68 22.51
C ARG A 159 21.26 -15.56 23.62
N GLU A 160 21.00 -15.20 24.88
CA GLU A 160 21.52 -15.95 26.02
C GLU A 160 20.99 -17.41 26.06
N ASP A 161 19.69 -17.61 25.82
CA ASP A 161 19.11 -18.94 25.93
C ASP A 161 19.50 -19.85 24.76
N PHE A 162 19.66 -19.31 23.55
CA PHE A 162 20.13 -20.08 22.40
C PHE A 162 21.61 -20.50 22.58
N GLU A 163 22.43 -19.64 23.18
CA GLU A 163 23.79 -19.97 23.61
C GLU A 163 23.79 -21.11 24.64
N LYS A 164 23.01 -21.00 25.73
CA LYS A 164 22.87 -22.04 26.77
C LYS A 164 22.35 -23.39 26.23
N LEU A 165 21.48 -23.36 25.21
CA LEU A 165 20.88 -24.55 24.58
C LEU A 165 21.74 -25.13 23.43
N GLY A 166 22.85 -24.48 23.08
CA GLY A 166 23.70 -24.86 21.94
C GLY A 166 22.89 -24.92 20.64
N ILE A 167 22.08 -23.89 20.38
CA ILE A 167 21.27 -23.75 19.17
C ILE A 167 22.10 -23.03 18.11
N ASN A 168 22.28 -23.66 16.95
CA ASN A 168 22.99 -23.03 15.82
C ASN A 168 21.99 -22.14 15.06
N TYR A 169 22.11 -20.82 15.22
CA TYR A 169 21.28 -19.82 14.56
C TYR A 169 22.12 -18.63 14.09
N SER A 170 21.55 -17.82 13.20
CA SER A 170 22.02 -16.47 12.88
C SER A 170 20.81 -15.56 12.65
N ARG A 171 20.95 -14.26 12.89
CA ARG A 171 19.89 -13.26 12.76
C ARG A 171 19.84 -12.72 11.33
N LEU A 172 18.63 -12.50 10.86
CA LEU A 172 18.38 -11.67 9.69
C LEU A 172 18.24 -10.20 10.15
N PRO A 173 18.53 -9.21 9.29
CA PRO A 173 18.13 -7.84 9.56
C PRO A 173 16.59 -7.77 9.67
N ASP A 174 16.06 -6.91 10.53
CA ASP A 174 14.61 -6.69 10.58
C ASP A 174 14.20 -5.80 9.39
N LEU A 175 13.37 -6.33 8.50
CA LEU A 175 12.91 -5.59 7.31
C LEU A 175 11.66 -4.74 7.59
N HIS A 176 11.03 -4.86 8.76
CA HIS A 176 9.80 -4.15 9.12
C HIS A 176 9.82 -3.70 10.59
N VAL A 177 10.82 -2.89 10.94
CA VAL A 177 11.04 -2.33 12.27
C VAL A 177 9.75 -1.84 12.93
N GLY A 178 9.48 -2.35 14.14
CA GLY A 178 8.32 -1.99 14.96
C GLY A 178 7.05 -2.81 14.73
N ASP A 179 7.06 -3.86 13.90
CA ASP A 179 5.96 -4.83 13.80
C ASP A 179 5.88 -5.81 15.01
N GLY A 180 6.93 -5.85 15.84
CA GLY A 180 7.07 -6.73 17.00
C GLY A 180 7.76 -8.06 16.70
N GLU A 181 8.25 -8.31 15.49
CA GLU A 181 8.74 -9.61 15.04
C GLU A 181 10.25 -9.65 14.74
N LEU A 182 10.99 -10.50 15.46
CA LEU A 182 12.40 -10.80 15.19
C LEU A 182 12.55 -12.04 14.31
N GLN A 183 13.27 -11.96 13.18
CA GLN A 183 13.56 -13.13 12.33
C GLN A 183 14.98 -13.68 12.48
N VAL A 184 15.07 -15.00 12.61
CA VAL A 184 16.34 -15.74 12.68
C VAL A 184 16.34 -16.97 11.77
N VAL A 185 17.50 -17.30 11.23
CA VAL A 185 17.79 -18.53 10.49
C VAL A 185 18.28 -19.58 11.49
N ILE A 186 17.54 -20.68 11.63
CA ILE A 186 17.87 -21.80 12.53
C ILE A 186 18.25 -23.04 11.72
N ALA A 187 19.27 -23.77 12.18
CA ALA A 187 19.58 -25.10 11.69
C ALA A 187 18.41 -26.08 11.92
N ASN A 188 17.95 -26.82 10.90
CA ASN A 188 16.77 -27.68 11.03
C ASN A 188 16.91 -28.78 12.10
N ALA A 189 18.13 -29.14 12.50
CA ALA A 189 18.40 -30.07 13.60
C ALA A 189 18.08 -29.48 14.99
N ASP A 190 18.19 -28.16 15.16
CA ASP A 190 17.93 -27.44 16.41
C ASP A 190 16.49 -26.90 16.49
N LEU A 191 15.74 -26.88 15.38
CA LEU A 191 14.35 -26.40 15.33
C LEU A 191 13.42 -27.03 16.39
N PRO A 192 13.51 -28.34 16.74
CA PRO A 192 12.73 -28.92 17.83
C PRO A 192 13.10 -28.39 19.23
N LYS A 193 14.37 -27.96 19.44
CA LYS A 193 14.78 -27.30 20.69
C LYS A 193 14.11 -25.93 20.77
N VAL A 194 14.13 -25.18 19.67
CA VAL A 194 13.52 -23.85 19.55
C VAL A 194 12.01 -23.89 19.78
N GLU A 195 11.30 -24.84 19.15
CA GLU A 195 9.88 -25.09 19.41
C GLU A 195 9.58 -25.37 20.89
N SER A 196 10.45 -26.13 21.54
CA SER A 196 10.31 -26.49 22.96
C SER A 196 10.58 -25.29 23.87
N TRP A 197 11.64 -24.52 23.58
CA TRP A 197 11.99 -23.30 24.31
C TRP A 197 10.86 -22.26 24.22
N TYR A 198 10.41 -21.94 23.00
CA TYR A 198 9.37 -20.92 22.81
C TYR A 198 8.04 -21.33 23.46
N LYS A 199 7.72 -22.63 23.46
CA LYS A 199 6.58 -23.16 24.20
C LYS A 199 6.73 -22.91 25.71
N LEU A 200 7.88 -23.21 26.31
CA LEU A 200 8.13 -22.97 27.74
C LEU A 200 8.03 -21.49 28.09
N TYR A 201 8.64 -20.61 27.29
CA TYR A 201 8.54 -19.16 27.44
C TYR A 201 7.07 -18.68 27.48
N ARG A 202 6.22 -19.13 26.54
CA ARG A 202 4.78 -18.82 26.59
C ARG A 202 4.04 -19.47 27.75
N ASP A 203 4.43 -20.68 28.16
CA ASP A 203 3.84 -21.35 29.32
C ASP A 203 4.15 -20.60 30.63
N ASP A 204 5.30 -19.91 30.71
CA ASP A 204 5.67 -19.03 31.82
C ASP A 204 4.91 -17.69 31.76
N LEU A 205 4.85 -17.01 30.60
CA LEU A 205 4.02 -15.81 30.44
C LEU A 205 2.55 -16.04 30.83
N ARG A 206 2.00 -17.23 30.56
CA ARG A 206 0.64 -17.61 30.99
C ARG A 206 0.50 -17.76 32.51
N LYS A 207 1.55 -18.16 33.24
CA LYS A 207 1.53 -18.19 34.72
C LYS A 207 1.47 -16.78 35.30
N ASP A 208 2.12 -15.83 34.63
CA ASP A 208 2.10 -14.41 34.98
C ASP A 208 0.84 -13.67 34.48
N GLY A 209 -0.12 -14.42 33.90
CA GLY A 209 -1.44 -13.92 33.49
C GLY A 209 -1.49 -13.33 32.07
N ILE A 210 -0.42 -13.46 31.29
CA ILE A 210 -0.35 -13.00 29.89
C ILE A 210 -0.77 -14.17 28.99
N THR A 211 -2.01 -14.15 28.52
CA THR A 211 -2.62 -15.29 27.81
C THR A 211 -2.60 -15.20 26.28
N ASP A 212 -2.59 -13.99 25.72
CA ASP A 212 -2.71 -13.75 24.28
C ASP A 212 -1.33 -13.64 23.58
N VAL A 213 -0.39 -14.53 23.91
CA VAL A 213 0.94 -14.55 23.27
C VAL A 213 0.88 -15.33 21.95
N PRO A 214 1.20 -14.73 20.78
CA PRO A 214 1.11 -15.40 19.49
C PRO A 214 2.01 -16.66 19.39
N ASP A 215 1.82 -17.47 18.36
CA ASP A 215 2.78 -18.53 18.02
C ASP A 215 3.91 -17.98 17.14
N MET A 216 5.13 -18.47 17.33
CA MET A 216 6.24 -18.22 16.40
C MET A 216 5.90 -18.80 15.02
N LYS A 217 6.34 -18.13 13.95
CA LYS A 217 6.00 -18.48 12.56
C LYS A 217 7.23 -19.04 11.86
N LYS A 218 7.04 -20.04 11.00
CA LYS A 218 8.07 -20.52 10.07
C LYS A 218 7.81 -19.92 8.69
N MET A 219 8.84 -19.46 8.01
CA MET A 219 8.72 -18.81 6.70
C MET A 219 9.84 -19.19 5.72
N SER A 220 9.57 -18.98 4.43
CA SER A 220 10.57 -19.05 3.36
C SER A 220 11.34 -17.72 3.24
N MET A 221 12.46 -17.74 2.52
CA MET A 221 13.18 -16.51 2.17
C MET A 221 12.28 -15.54 1.38
N ASP A 222 11.44 -16.03 0.46
CA ASP A 222 10.53 -15.18 -0.32
C ASP A 222 9.49 -14.48 0.56
N ASN A 223 8.91 -15.20 1.54
CA ASN A 223 7.94 -14.63 2.48
C ASN A 223 8.60 -13.61 3.42
N TYR A 224 9.85 -13.86 3.81
CA TYR A 224 10.64 -12.92 4.61
C TYR A 224 11.00 -11.66 3.81
N MET A 225 11.50 -11.78 2.57
CA MET A 225 11.77 -10.60 1.72
C MET A 225 10.52 -9.75 1.45
N GLN A 226 9.33 -10.35 1.49
CA GLN A 226 8.06 -9.63 1.37
C GLN A 226 7.68 -8.81 2.61
N THR A 227 8.24 -9.05 3.80
CA THR A 227 7.95 -8.19 4.98
C THR A 227 8.59 -6.80 4.82
N GLY A 228 9.70 -6.72 4.09
CA GLY A 228 10.35 -5.48 3.68
C GLY A 228 9.60 -4.67 2.62
N GLN A 229 8.51 -5.18 2.05
CA GLN A 229 7.68 -4.40 1.13
C GLN A 229 6.73 -3.49 1.93
N GLN A 230 6.74 -2.19 1.61
CA GLN A 230 5.85 -1.18 2.20
C GLN A 230 4.85 -0.64 1.18
N THR A 231 3.67 -0.26 1.66
CA THR A 231 2.80 0.69 0.96
C THR A 231 3.27 2.12 1.17
N GLU A 232 2.83 3.05 0.32
CA GLU A 232 3.13 4.47 0.48
C GLU A 232 2.62 5.05 1.82
N ALA A 233 1.59 4.45 2.41
CA ALA A 233 1.04 4.87 3.70
C ALA A 233 1.88 4.37 4.88
N GLU A 234 2.38 3.13 4.83
CA GLU A 234 3.30 2.57 5.84
C GLU A 234 4.63 3.31 5.81
N TYR A 235 5.18 3.58 4.62
CA TYR A 235 6.35 4.44 4.46
C TYR A 235 6.16 5.83 5.11
N ILE A 236 5.00 6.48 4.92
CA ILE A 236 4.71 7.77 5.58
C ILE A 236 4.58 7.62 7.11
N ASP A 237 4.16 6.47 7.62
CA ASP A 237 4.07 6.20 9.05
C ASP A 237 5.40 5.76 9.69
N THR A 238 6.46 5.48 8.93
CA THR A 238 7.82 5.37 9.53
C THR A 238 8.31 6.73 10.03
N ALA A 239 7.80 7.83 9.47
CA ALA A 239 8.36 9.16 9.67
C ALA A 239 8.54 9.57 11.14
N SER A 240 9.70 10.15 11.43
CA SER A 240 10.04 10.65 12.77
C SER A 240 8.96 11.56 13.37
N PRO A 241 8.84 11.62 14.70
CA PRO A 241 7.83 12.46 15.38
C PRO A 241 7.86 13.94 14.95
N GLU A 242 9.03 14.47 14.57
CA GLU A 242 9.15 15.83 14.03
C GLU A 242 8.46 15.96 12.66
N LEU A 243 8.72 15.05 11.72
CA LEU A 243 8.11 15.06 10.39
C LEU A 243 6.59 14.79 10.43
N LYS A 244 6.14 13.94 11.35
CA LYS A 244 4.71 13.74 11.64
C LYS A 244 4.06 15.03 12.17
N ALA A 245 4.66 15.70 13.15
CA ALA A 245 4.14 16.97 13.67
C ALA A 245 4.09 18.09 12.61
N VAL A 246 5.08 18.14 11.71
CA VAL A 246 5.12 19.08 10.57
C VAL A 246 3.97 18.83 9.58
N ASN A 247 3.61 17.58 9.33
CA ASN A 247 2.51 17.23 8.42
C ASN A 247 1.12 17.31 9.06
N ALA A 248 0.97 16.99 10.35
CA ALA A 248 -0.32 17.01 11.06
C ALA A 248 -1.03 18.37 10.98
N LYS A 249 -0.30 19.48 10.85
CA LYS A 249 -0.90 20.82 10.68
C LYS A 249 -1.64 21.04 9.36
N TYR A 250 -1.57 20.10 8.41
CA TYR A 250 -2.32 20.09 7.15
C TYR A 250 -3.61 19.25 7.23
N GLU A 251 -3.75 18.42 8.26
CA GLU A 251 -4.95 17.60 8.44
C GLU A 251 -6.18 18.47 8.73
N GLY A 252 -7.29 18.18 8.04
CA GLY A 252 -8.55 18.92 8.18
C GLY A 252 -8.53 20.38 7.67
N LYS A 253 -7.45 20.83 7.00
CA LYS A 253 -7.38 22.18 6.41
C LYS A 253 -7.68 22.18 4.91
N GLU A 254 -8.04 23.37 4.42
CA GLU A 254 -8.11 23.63 2.99
C GLU A 254 -6.73 23.44 2.34
N LYS A 255 -6.74 22.88 1.13
CA LYS A 255 -5.53 22.44 0.43
C LYS A 255 -4.70 23.61 -0.07
N GLY A 256 -3.38 23.44 -0.10
CA GLY A 256 -2.47 24.41 -0.70
C GLY A 256 -2.59 24.45 -2.22
N GLU A 257 -2.09 25.52 -2.85
CA GLU A 257 -2.10 25.70 -4.31
C GLU A 257 -1.51 24.49 -5.06
N ILE A 258 -0.40 23.92 -4.57
CA ILE A 258 0.24 22.73 -5.14
C ILE A 258 -0.67 21.50 -5.03
N GLU A 259 -1.35 21.31 -3.89
CA GLU A 259 -2.27 20.19 -3.68
C GLU A 259 -3.53 20.31 -4.54
N HIS A 260 -4.05 21.52 -4.72
CA HIS A 260 -5.13 21.80 -5.67
C HIS A 260 -4.72 21.57 -7.13
N GLN A 261 -3.47 21.87 -7.50
CA GLN A 261 -2.95 21.57 -8.85
C GLN A 261 -2.78 20.07 -9.09
N ILE A 262 -2.42 19.29 -8.05
CA ILE A 262 -2.41 17.82 -8.10
C ILE A 262 -3.84 17.29 -8.30
N GLU A 263 -4.81 17.73 -7.47
CA GLU A 263 -6.21 17.31 -7.61
C GLU A 263 -6.81 17.71 -8.96
N ALA A 264 -6.51 18.91 -9.48
CA ALA A 264 -6.98 19.36 -10.78
C ALA A 264 -6.37 18.55 -11.94
N ALA A 265 -5.14 18.02 -11.79
CA ALA A 265 -4.57 17.11 -12.78
C ALA A 265 -5.29 15.75 -12.79
N GLU A 266 -5.77 15.26 -11.64
CA GLU A 266 -6.63 14.07 -11.55
C GLU A 266 -8.03 14.32 -12.15
N TYR A 267 -8.65 15.45 -11.82
CA TYR A 267 -10.05 15.76 -12.14
C TYR A 267 -10.36 15.90 -13.65
N ASN A 268 -9.33 16.13 -14.48
CA ASN A 268 -9.46 16.31 -15.93
C ASN A 268 -9.36 15.00 -16.74
N THR A 269 -9.57 13.85 -16.09
CA THR A 269 -9.54 12.53 -16.74
C THR A 269 -10.78 11.72 -16.35
N MET A 270 -11.44 11.06 -17.31
CA MET A 270 -12.58 10.16 -17.03
C MET A 270 -12.17 9.11 -15.99
N GLY A 271 -13.00 8.94 -14.96
CA GLY A 271 -12.65 8.15 -13.78
C GLY A 271 -12.40 6.67 -14.10
N LYS A 272 -11.44 6.06 -13.40
CA LYS A 272 -11.36 4.60 -13.22
C LYS A 272 -11.89 4.26 -11.82
N GLU A 273 -12.43 3.05 -11.66
CA GLU A 273 -12.92 2.49 -10.38
C GLU A 273 -11.87 2.53 -9.23
N SER A 274 -10.59 2.74 -9.55
CA SER A 274 -9.48 2.86 -8.60
C SER A 274 -9.10 4.29 -8.22
N SER A 275 -9.86 5.29 -8.68
CA SER A 275 -9.57 6.70 -8.39
C SER A 275 -9.95 7.09 -6.96
N THR A 276 -9.25 8.11 -6.43
CA THR A 276 -9.61 8.79 -5.18
C THR A 276 -11.06 9.31 -5.22
N ALA A 277 -11.51 9.80 -6.38
CA ALA A 277 -12.88 10.23 -6.63
C ALA A 277 -13.91 9.08 -6.49
N TYR A 278 -13.61 7.86 -6.97
CA TYR A 278 -14.49 6.71 -6.77
C TYR A 278 -14.73 6.44 -5.29
N LEU A 279 -13.68 6.45 -4.45
CA LEU A 279 -13.86 6.26 -3.00
C LEU A 279 -14.59 7.41 -2.31
N ARG A 280 -14.56 8.65 -2.83
CA ARG A 280 -15.44 9.72 -2.32
C ARG A 280 -16.91 9.33 -2.51
N TYR A 281 -17.30 8.90 -3.71
CA TYR A 281 -18.70 8.52 -3.98
C TYR A 281 -19.13 7.19 -3.36
N VAL A 282 -18.23 6.22 -3.13
CA VAL A 282 -18.55 4.97 -2.41
C VAL A 282 -18.83 5.23 -0.92
N ASN A 283 -18.09 6.16 -0.31
CA ASN A 283 -18.19 6.45 1.12
C ASN A 283 -19.17 7.59 1.45
N ASP A 284 -19.55 8.42 0.47
CA ASP A 284 -20.55 9.47 0.65
C ASP A 284 -21.98 8.89 0.67
N PRO A 285 -22.72 8.97 1.80
CA PRO A 285 -24.07 8.44 1.89
C PRO A 285 -25.09 9.18 1.02
N ALA A 286 -24.78 10.36 0.46
CA ALA A 286 -25.65 11.09 -0.46
C ALA A 286 -25.74 10.43 -1.85
N TYR A 287 -24.83 9.52 -2.21
CA TYR A 287 -24.77 8.93 -3.55
C TYR A 287 -25.20 7.46 -3.59
N ILE A 288 -25.68 7.02 -4.76
CA ILE A 288 -26.04 5.63 -5.05
C ILE A 288 -25.34 5.16 -6.35
N PRO A 289 -24.62 4.02 -6.32
CA PRO A 289 -23.99 3.47 -7.52
C PRO A 289 -25.01 2.77 -8.43
N ILE A 290 -24.83 2.93 -9.74
CA ILE A 290 -25.49 2.18 -10.81
C ILE A 290 -24.44 1.51 -11.70
N SER A 291 -24.72 0.29 -12.16
CA SER A 291 -23.87 -0.43 -13.12
C SER A 291 -24.33 -0.18 -14.56
N ILE A 292 -23.40 0.14 -15.44
CA ILE A 292 -23.66 0.48 -16.85
C ILE A 292 -22.83 -0.45 -17.75
N ASP A 293 -23.48 -1.42 -18.37
CA ASP A 293 -22.82 -2.31 -19.32
C ASP A 293 -22.43 -1.56 -20.61
N LYS A 294 -21.12 -1.55 -20.92
CA LYS A 294 -20.55 -0.84 -22.07
C LYS A 294 -21.15 -1.30 -23.40
N LYS A 295 -21.31 -2.62 -23.58
CA LYS A 295 -21.75 -3.20 -24.85
C LYS A 295 -23.22 -2.93 -25.19
N THR A 296 -24.10 -2.87 -24.19
CA THR A 296 -25.55 -2.75 -24.38
C THR A 296 -26.08 -1.34 -24.15
N LEU A 297 -25.50 -0.60 -23.19
CA LEU A 297 -25.97 0.73 -22.80
C LEU A 297 -25.12 1.88 -23.35
N VAL A 298 -23.92 1.62 -23.87
CA VAL A 298 -23.03 2.64 -24.46
C VAL A 298 -22.78 2.38 -25.94
N GLU A 299 -22.09 1.30 -26.31
CA GLU A 299 -21.69 1.00 -27.71
C GLU A 299 -22.89 0.80 -28.64
N LYS A 300 -23.97 0.21 -28.15
CA LYS A 300 -25.23 0.01 -28.89
C LYS A 300 -26.21 1.17 -28.74
N SER A 301 -25.82 2.25 -28.06
CA SER A 301 -26.64 3.42 -27.73
C SER A 301 -26.57 4.48 -28.83
N SER A 302 -27.66 5.22 -29.03
CA SER A 302 -27.72 6.29 -30.03
C SER A 302 -27.15 7.60 -29.48
N VAL A 303 -25.88 7.90 -29.71
CA VAL A 303 -25.20 9.10 -29.13
C VAL A 303 -25.92 10.41 -29.50
N ILE A 304 -26.54 11.06 -28.53
CA ILE A 304 -27.10 12.41 -28.68
C ILE A 304 -25.98 13.44 -28.51
N ASN A 305 -25.76 14.27 -29.53
CA ASN A 305 -24.96 15.50 -29.45
C ASN A 305 -23.55 15.31 -28.84
N LYS A 306 -22.72 14.49 -29.49
CA LYS A 306 -21.34 14.19 -29.03
C LYS A 306 -20.54 15.47 -28.72
N ASP A 307 -20.53 16.44 -29.63
CA ASP A 307 -19.79 17.70 -29.44
C ASP A 307 -20.25 18.50 -28.20
N GLY A 308 -21.50 18.32 -27.76
CA GLY A 308 -22.02 18.91 -26.52
C GLY A 308 -21.60 18.12 -25.29
N LEU A 309 -21.65 16.79 -25.36
CA LEU A 309 -21.18 15.91 -24.28
C LEU A 309 -19.69 16.15 -23.99
N ASP A 310 -18.86 16.09 -25.03
CA ASP A 310 -17.42 16.34 -24.98
C ASP A 310 -17.09 17.77 -24.47
N ARG A 311 -17.93 18.77 -24.81
CA ARG A 311 -17.73 20.18 -24.39
C ARG A 311 -18.07 20.45 -22.93
N TYR A 312 -18.96 19.66 -22.32
CA TYR A 312 -19.43 19.85 -20.95
C TYR A 312 -18.99 18.74 -19.99
N ASN A 313 -18.04 17.88 -20.42
CA ASN A 313 -17.55 16.71 -19.70
C ASN A 313 -18.71 15.84 -19.18
N GLN A 314 -19.62 15.47 -20.10
CA GLN A 314 -20.80 14.67 -19.80
C GLN A 314 -20.76 13.30 -20.48
N PHE A 315 -20.97 12.25 -19.69
CA PHE A 315 -21.18 10.90 -20.14
C PHE A 315 -22.67 10.66 -20.44
N ALA A 316 -22.99 9.86 -21.45
CA ALA A 316 -24.37 9.47 -21.76
C ALA A 316 -24.49 7.95 -21.97
N CYS A 317 -25.49 7.34 -21.33
CA CYS A 317 -25.83 5.93 -21.52
C CYS A 317 -27.33 5.73 -21.75
N ARG A 318 -27.70 4.66 -22.45
CA ARG A 318 -29.09 4.25 -22.63
C ARG A 318 -29.68 3.79 -21.29
N ILE A 319 -30.92 4.15 -21.03
CA ILE A 319 -31.68 3.64 -19.89
C ILE A 319 -32.18 2.23 -20.21
N PRO A 320 -31.93 1.21 -19.36
CA PRO A 320 -32.41 -0.15 -19.57
C PRO A 320 -33.92 -0.21 -19.86
N GLY A 321 -34.31 -1.11 -20.77
CA GLY A 321 -35.69 -1.22 -21.25
C GLY A 321 -36.09 -0.19 -22.32
N THR A 322 -35.30 0.86 -22.57
CA THR A 322 -35.62 1.88 -23.59
C THR A 322 -34.82 1.63 -24.88
N TYR A 323 -35.52 1.24 -25.97
CA TYR A 323 -34.87 0.84 -27.23
C TYR A 323 -35.56 1.42 -28.47
N GLY A 324 -34.78 1.59 -29.54
CA GLY A 324 -35.29 2.01 -30.86
C GLY A 324 -36.02 3.36 -30.81
N LYS A 325 -37.28 3.39 -31.28
CA LYS A 325 -38.08 4.63 -31.35
C LYS A 325 -38.42 5.24 -29.97
N ASN A 326 -38.25 4.46 -28.91
CA ASN A 326 -38.51 4.87 -27.52
C ASN A 326 -37.22 4.97 -26.69
N GLU A 327 -36.04 4.95 -27.34
CA GLU A 327 -34.75 5.03 -26.65
C GLU A 327 -34.60 6.35 -25.89
N LYS A 328 -34.15 6.23 -24.63
CA LYS A 328 -33.84 7.36 -23.76
C LYS A 328 -32.42 7.21 -23.22
N GLN A 329 -31.75 8.34 -23.03
CA GLN A 329 -30.41 8.40 -22.46
C GLN A 329 -30.41 9.16 -21.14
N LEU A 330 -29.76 8.58 -20.14
CA LEU A 330 -29.32 9.24 -18.92
C LEU A 330 -28.01 9.98 -19.24
N VAL A 331 -27.90 11.23 -18.77
CA VAL A 331 -26.70 12.04 -18.88
C VAL A 331 -26.15 12.32 -17.48
N ILE A 332 -24.84 12.09 -17.31
CA ILE A 332 -24.13 12.12 -16.03
C ILE A 332 -22.82 12.90 -16.24
N PRO A 333 -22.37 13.75 -15.30
CA PRO A 333 -21.00 14.28 -15.34
C PRO A 333 -19.97 13.14 -15.44
N GLU A 334 -18.97 13.26 -16.32
CA GLU A 334 -17.91 12.23 -16.46
C GLU A 334 -17.14 11.99 -15.16
N THR A 335 -17.07 13.00 -14.30
CA THR A 335 -16.44 12.94 -12.97
C THR A 335 -17.18 12.02 -11.98
N GLN A 336 -18.43 11.63 -12.28
CA GLN A 336 -19.25 10.68 -11.54
C GLN A 336 -19.27 9.28 -12.18
N VAL A 337 -18.56 9.07 -13.29
CA VAL A 337 -18.55 7.81 -14.06
C VAL A 337 -17.16 7.16 -14.07
N PHE A 338 -17.11 5.87 -13.78
CA PHE A 338 -15.88 5.13 -13.47
C PHE A 338 -15.79 3.82 -14.24
N GLU A 339 -14.73 3.61 -15.04
CA GLU A 339 -14.54 2.35 -15.76
C GLU A 339 -14.04 1.22 -14.84
N THR A 340 -14.77 0.10 -14.84
CA THR A 340 -14.52 -1.10 -14.04
C THR A 340 -13.43 -1.98 -14.65
N GLN A 341 -12.94 -2.96 -13.88
CA GLN A 341 -11.96 -3.95 -14.38
C GLN A 341 -12.41 -4.73 -15.63
N LYS A 342 -13.73 -4.90 -15.83
CA LYS A 342 -14.30 -5.69 -16.93
C LYS A 342 -14.69 -4.84 -18.15
N GLY A 343 -14.35 -3.55 -18.13
CA GLY A 343 -14.71 -2.59 -19.19
C GLY A 343 -16.15 -2.08 -19.14
N SER A 344 -17.00 -2.53 -18.22
CA SER A 344 -18.27 -1.85 -17.91
C SER A 344 -18.01 -0.60 -17.05
N TYR A 345 -18.99 0.27 -16.87
CA TYR A 345 -18.87 1.46 -16.03
C TYR A 345 -19.71 1.34 -14.75
N ILE A 346 -19.27 2.00 -13.67
CA ILE A 346 -20.10 2.33 -12.51
C ILE A 346 -20.28 3.84 -12.52
N ALA A 347 -21.51 4.33 -12.34
CA ALA A 347 -21.78 5.75 -12.15
C ALA A 347 -22.46 6.00 -10.81
N PHE A 348 -22.29 7.18 -10.24
CA PHE A 348 -22.89 7.56 -8.96
C PHE A 348 -23.89 8.69 -9.15
N LEU A 349 -25.15 8.43 -8.80
CA LEU A 349 -26.20 9.44 -8.80
C LEU A 349 -26.36 10.00 -7.39
N ASN A 350 -26.53 11.32 -7.25
CA ASN A 350 -27.01 11.90 -5.99
C ASN A 350 -28.44 11.39 -5.75
N LYS A 351 -28.71 10.86 -4.56
CA LYS A 351 -29.98 10.23 -4.21
C LYS A 351 -31.17 11.17 -4.26
N GLU A 352 -30.97 12.45 -3.94
CA GLU A 352 -32.04 13.45 -3.77
C GLU A 352 -32.20 14.36 -5.01
N GLU A 353 -31.17 14.47 -5.84
CA GLU A 353 -31.23 15.32 -7.04
C GLU A 353 -32.00 14.67 -8.20
N PRO A 354 -32.68 15.48 -9.05
CA PRO A 354 -33.39 14.98 -10.23
C PRO A 354 -32.43 14.60 -11.36
N VAL A 355 -32.62 13.41 -11.92
CA VAL A 355 -31.77 12.92 -13.03
C VAL A 355 -32.01 13.67 -14.34
N PHE A 356 -30.97 13.76 -15.17
CA PHE A 356 -31.08 14.38 -16.50
C PHE A 356 -31.23 13.32 -17.59
N VAL A 357 -32.40 13.30 -18.23
CA VAL A 357 -32.78 12.29 -19.24
C VAL A 357 -33.22 12.95 -20.53
N PHE A 358 -32.73 12.45 -21.66
CA PHE A 358 -33.17 12.82 -23.01
C PHE A 358 -33.90 11.68 -23.70
N ASN A 359 -34.89 12.02 -24.51
CA ASN A 359 -35.43 11.12 -25.53
C ASN A 359 -34.61 11.26 -26.82
N VAL A 360 -33.99 10.17 -27.28
CA VAL A 360 -33.12 10.16 -28.47
C VAL A 360 -33.85 10.65 -29.73
N ARG A 361 -35.12 10.26 -29.88
CA ARG A 361 -35.90 10.53 -31.09
C ARG A 361 -36.38 11.97 -31.17
N THR A 362 -36.88 12.53 -30.07
CA THR A 362 -37.36 13.92 -30.05
C THR A 362 -36.26 14.94 -29.78
N LYS A 363 -35.10 14.49 -29.29
CA LYS A 363 -33.98 15.34 -28.81
C LYS A 363 -34.40 16.33 -27.72
N GLN A 364 -35.45 16.00 -26.99
CA GLN A 364 -35.98 16.80 -25.87
C GLN A 364 -35.73 16.09 -24.54
N VAL A 365 -35.69 16.88 -23.47
CA VAL A 365 -35.61 16.39 -22.10
C VAL A 365 -36.89 15.63 -21.76
N ASP A 366 -36.76 14.48 -21.10
CA ASP A 366 -37.91 13.71 -20.62
C ASP A 366 -38.41 14.29 -19.29
N HIS A 367 -39.45 15.13 -19.37
CA HIS A 367 -40.01 15.85 -18.23
C HIS A 367 -40.68 14.96 -17.17
N GLU A 368 -41.03 13.71 -17.50
CA GLU A 368 -41.61 12.78 -16.54
C GLU A 368 -40.52 12.05 -15.75
N MET A 369 -39.49 11.54 -16.44
CA MET A 369 -38.36 10.89 -15.75
C MET A 369 -37.53 11.86 -14.93
N ARG A 370 -37.47 13.15 -15.31
CA ARG A 370 -36.81 14.21 -14.55
C ARG A 370 -37.50 14.56 -13.21
N LYS A 371 -38.70 14.03 -12.94
CA LYS A 371 -39.36 14.15 -11.62
C LYS A 371 -38.82 13.15 -10.61
N LEU A 372 -38.14 12.10 -11.07
CA LEU A 372 -37.57 11.06 -10.22
C LEU A 372 -36.25 11.56 -9.63
N THR A 373 -36.10 11.34 -8.33
CA THR A 373 -34.81 11.48 -7.65
C THR A 373 -33.84 10.39 -8.11
N GLY A 374 -32.53 10.60 -7.93
CA GLY A 374 -31.52 9.61 -8.32
C GLY A 374 -31.70 8.24 -7.63
N GLU A 375 -32.22 8.20 -6.40
CA GLU A 375 -32.50 6.93 -5.72
C GLU A 375 -33.71 6.19 -6.30
N GLU A 376 -34.81 6.88 -6.58
CA GLU A 376 -36.00 6.29 -7.21
C GLU A 376 -35.67 5.80 -8.62
N PHE A 377 -34.96 6.62 -9.39
CA PHE A 377 -34.56 6.32 -10.75
C PHE A 377 -33.60 5.13 -10.82
N ALA A 378 -32.58 5.08 -9.96
CA ALA A 378 -31.66 3.93 -9.87
C ALA A 378 -32.44 2.64 -9.57
N LYS A 379 -33.30 2.64 -8.54
CA LYS A 379 -34.11 1.46 -8.15
C LYS A 379 -35.09 1.01 -9.23
N GLN A 380 -35.57 1.91 -10.07
CA GLN A 380 -36.58 1.61 -11.10
C GLN A 380 -35.96 1.06 -12.40
N TYR A 381 -34.74 1.49 -12.76
CA TYR A 381 -34.15 1.22 -14.07
C TYR A 381 -32.81 0.49 -14.06
N PHE A 382 -32.13 0.33 -12.92
CA PHE A 382 -30.79 -0.27 -12.82
C PHE A 382 -30.72 -1.35 -11.74
N ASP A 383 -29.90 -2.38 -11.98
CA ASP A 383 -29.63 -3.44 -11.01
C ASP A 383 -28.75 -2.94 -9.85
N LYS A 384 -28.87 -3.60 -8.69
CA LYS A 384 -28.03 -3.31 -7.53
C LYS A 384 -26.57 -3.70 -7.77
N VAL A 385 -25.65 -2.86 -7.30
CA VAL A 385 -24.20 -3.12 -7.35
C VAL A 385 -23.73 -3.73 -6.02
N ASP A 386 -23.01 -4.86 -6.09
CA ASP A 386 -22.35 -5.46 -4.92
C ASP A 386 -21.20 -4.58 -4.42
N ARG A 387 -21.14 -4.32 -3.11
CA ARG A 387 -20.06 -3.53 -2.50
C ARG A 387 -18.77 -4.35 -2.34
N PRO A 388 -17.58 -3.76 -2.59
CA PRO A 388 -16.30 -4.37 -2.18
C PRO A 388 -16.25 -4.55 -0.65
N SER A 389 -15.67 -5.66 -0.20
CA SER A 389 -15.63 -6.02 1.22
C SER A 389 -14.69 -5.14 2.05
N GLU A 390 -15.18 -4.70 3.21
CA GLU A 390 -14.41 -3.99 4.23
C GLU A 390 -13.22 -4.86 4.72
N ARG A 391 -11.99 -4.44 4.43
CA ARG A 391 -10.79 -5.06 5.01
C ARG A 391 -10.53 -4.47 6.40
N LYS A 392 -10.51 -5.35 7.41
CA LYS A 392 -10.30 -4.99 8.81
C LYS A 392 -8.85 -4.62 9.10
N VAL A 393 -8.64 -3.43 9.64
CA VAL A 393 -7.48 -3.00 10.43
C VAL A 393 -8.11 -2.50 11.74
N THR A 394 -7.77 -2.91 12.96
CA THR A 394 -6.46 -2.99 13.62
C THR A 394 -6.57 -3.90 14.86
N SER A 395 -5.56 -4.74 15.15
CA SER A 395 -5.53 -5.55 16.39
C SER A 395 -4.14 -5.62 17.05
N LEU A 396 -3.46 -4.48 17.15
CA LEU A 396 -2.15 -4.34 17.84
C LEU A 396 -2.10 -3.22 18.90
N LYS A 397 -3.00 -2.23 18.85
CA LYS A 397 -3.06 -1.12 19.85
C LYS A 397 -3.39 -1.54 21.30
N LYS A 398 -3.60 -2.83 21.60
CA LYS A 398 -3.90 -3.34 22.95
C LYS A 398 -2.68 -3.83 23.74
N TYR A 399 -1.51 -4.01 23.12
CA TYR A 399 -0.34 -4.57 23.81
C TYR A 399 0.55 -3.50 24.50
N LYS A 400 0.65 -2.28 23.95
CA LYS A 400 1.62 -1.26 24.41
C LYS A 400 1.25 -0.51 25.72
N GLU A 401 0.16 -0.85 26.42
CA GLU A 401 -0.24 -0.17 27.68
C GLU A 401 0.21 -0.89 28.97
N LYS A 402 0.92 -2.03 28.90
CA LYS A 402 1.30 -2.82 30.10
C LYS A 402 2.75 -3.32 30.13
N GLY A 403 3.69 -2.56 29.58
CA GLY A 403 5.12 -2.79 29.82
C GLY A 403 5.45 -2.63 31.31
N LYS A 404 5.66 -3.75 32.01
CA LYS A 404 6.35 -3.77 33.30
C LYS A 404 7.83 -4.04 33.03
N ASP A 405 8.69 -3.44 33.84
CA ASP A 405 10.12 -3.73 33.86
C ASP A 405 10.34 -5.21 34.21
N LEU A 406 10.98 -5.97 33.31
CA LEU A 406 11.18 -7.41 33.39
C LEU A 406 12.51 -7.80 34.05
N SER A 407 13.34 -6.83 34.44
CA SER A 407 14.69 -7.03 35.00
C SER A 407 14.74 -7.82 36.32
N ASP A 408 13.60 -8.02 37.00
CA ASP A 408 13.49 -8.80 38.24
C ASP A 408 13.36 -10.33 38.05
N LEU A 409 13.18 -10.83 36.81
CA LEU A 409 13.03 -12.26 36.51
C LEU A 409 14.35 -13.04 36.60
N LYS A 410 14.82 -13.30 37.83
CA LYS A 410 15.91 -14.25 38.10
C LYS A 410 15.44 -15.69 37.87
N ILE A 411 15.53 -16.14 36.63
CA ILE A 411 15.30 -17.54 36.22
C ILE A 411 16.22 -18.45 37.04
N LYS A 412 15.62 -19.40 37.76
CA LYS A 412 16.33 -20.44 38.50
C LYS A 412 16.10 -21.78 37.80
N MET A 413 17.15 -22.37 37.23
CA MET A 413 17.08 -23.61 36.48
C MET A 413 16.46 -24.77 37.31
N PRO A 414 15.68 -25.67 36.70
CA PRO A 414 15.46 -27.01 37.23
C PRO A 414 16.76 -27.81 37.19
N ASP A 415 17.03 -28.63 38.21
CA ASP A 415 18.23 -29.48 38.24
C ASP A 415 18.22 -30.50 37.08
N PRO A 416 19.38 -30.79 36.46
CA PRO A 416 19.47 -31.74 35.37
C PRO A 416 19.10 -33.16 35.84
N PRO A 417 18.45 -33.98 35.00
CA PRO A 417 18.01 -35.32 35.39
C PRO A 417 19.20 -36.18 35.81
N ILE A 418 19.13 -36.69 37.03
CA ILE A 418 20.13 -37.58 37.63
C ILE A 418 20.33 -38.77 36.70
N ARG A 419 21.57 -38.97 36.22
CA ARG A 419 21.95 -40.20 35.50
C ARG A 419 21.72 -41.39 36.42
N SER A 420 20.70 -42.20 36.13
CA SER A 420 20.63 -43.57 36.62
C SER A 420 21.84 -44.35 36.10
N LYS A 421 22.41 -45.19 36.98
CA LYS A 421 23.63 -45.97 36.73
C LYS A 421 23.42 -47.11 35.74
#